data_AF-A0A1V5ND19-F1
#
_entry.id   AF-A0A1V5ND19-F1
#
_cell.length_a   1.000
_cell.length_b   1.000
_cell.length_c   1.000
_cell.angle_alpha   90.00
_cell.angle_beta   90.00
_cell.angle_gamma   90.00
#
_symmetry.space_group_name_H-M   'P 1'
#
loop_
_entity.id
_entity.type
_entity.pdbx_description
1 polymer ?
#
loop_
_entity_poly.entity_id
_entity_poly.type
_entity_poly.pdbx_seq_one_letter_code
_entity_poly.pdbx_strand_id
1 'polypeptide(L)' 'MSKLDENGKPIYREDGKIMKSDRYFLPDIASILNK' A
#
# COMPACT_ATOMS: atom_id res chain seq x y z
N MET A 1 -7.17 2.74 1.24
CA MET A 1 -6.30 1.56 1.10
C MET A 1 -5.05 1.95 0.32
N SER A 2 -3.88 1.81 0.92
CA SER A 2 -2.62 2.43 0.43
C SER A 2 -1.97 1.75 -0.80
N LYS A 3 -2.64 0.75 -1.39
CA LYS A 3 -2.19 -0.01 -2.57
C LYS A 3 -3.18 0.03 -3.74
N LEU A 4 -4.29 0.76 -3.58
CA LEU A 4 -5.31 0.88 -4.62
C LEU A 4 -5.12 2.16 -5.41
N ASP A 5 -5.42 2.11 -6.70
CA ASP A 5 -5.45 3.27 -7.58
C ASP A 5 -6.55 4.27 -7.17
N GLU A 6 -6.73 5.32 -7.98
CA GLU A 6 -7.73 6.36 -7.73
C GLU A 6 -9.16 5.83 -7.69
N ASN A 7 -9.42 4.74 -8.43
CA ASN A 7 -10.71 4.08 -8.59
C ASN A 7 -10.94 2.94 -7.60
N GLY A 8 -10.00 2.68 -6.69
CA GLY A 8 -10.10 1.60 -5.71
C GLY A 8 -9.75 0.21 -6.26
N LYS A 9 -9.03 0.12 -7.39
CA LYS A 9 -8.54 -1.14 -7.95
C LYS A 9 -7.09 -1.40 -7.55
N PRO A 10 -6.69 -2.66 -7.33
CA PRO A 10 -5.29 -2.98 -7.08
C PRO A 10 -4.44 -2.75 -8.34
N ILE A 11 -3.22 -2.25 -8.15
CA ILE A 11 -2.26 -2.06 -9.25
C ILE A 11 -1.47 -3.36 -9.39
N TYR A 12 -1.52 -4.01 -10.54
CA TYR A 12 -0.82 -5.27 -10.82
C TYR A 12 0.37 -5.06 -11.75
N ARG A 13 1.43 -5.83 -11.53
CA ARG A 13 2.49 -6.09 -12.51
C ARG A 13 2.14 -7.33 -13.36
N GLU A 14 2.87 -7.50 -14.44
CA GLU A 14 2.73 -8.64 -15.37
C GLU A 14 2.90 -10.02 -14.69
N ASP A 15 3.61 -10.08 -13.56
CA ASP A 15 3.78 -11.29 -12.74
C ASP A 15 2.65 -11.51 -11.72
N GLY A 16 1.60 -10.69 -11.74
CA GLY A 16 0.50 -10.73 -10.77
C GLY A 16 0.84 -10.09 -9.42
N LYS A 17 2.04 -9.50 -9.26
CA LYS A 17 2.43 -8.83 -8.03
C LYS A 17 1.65 -7.52 -7.86
N ILE A 18 1.11 -7.32 -6.67
CA ILE A 18 0.44 -6.06 -6.30
C ILE A 18 1.49 -4.98 -6.01
N MET A 19 1.35 -3.85 -6.68
CA MET A 19 2.20 -2.69 -6.56
C MET A 19 1.68 -1.67 -5.56
N LYS A 20 2.59 -0.81 -5.12
CA LYS A 20 2.25 0.35 -4.29
C LYS A 20 1.56 1.38 -5.19
N SER A 21 0.49 1.95 -4.67
CA SER A 21 -0.18 3.11 -5.25
C SER A 21 0.49 4.39 -4.78
N ASP A 22 0.23 5.50 -5.45
CA ASP A 22 0.62 6.84 -5.02
C ASP A 22 0.02 7.22 -3.66
N ARG A 23 -0.99 6.47 -3.20
CA ARG A 23 -1.58 6.56 -1.86
C ARG A 23 -0.81 5.76 -0.79
N TYR A 24 0.35 5.21 -1.11
CA TYR A 24 1.17 4.45 -0.17
C TYR A 24 1.83 5.36 0.87
N PHE A 25 1.63 5.05 2.14
CA PHE A 25 2.37 5.64 3.25
C PHE A 25 3.09 4.53 4.02
N LEU A 26 4.27 4.86 4.56
CA LEU A 26 5.02 3.95 5.41
C LEU A 26 4.24 3.75 6.73
N PRO A 27 3.95 2.51 7.15
CA PRO A 27 3.34 2.28 8.46
C PRO A 27 4.35 2.67 9.55
N ASP A 28 3.88 3.43 10.53
CA ASP A 28 4.66 3.73 11.71
C ASP A 28 4.56 2.57 12.70
N ILE A 29 5.52 1.64 12.57
CA ILE A 29 5.60 0.45 13.42
C ILE A 29 6.10 0.81 14.83
N ALA A 30 6.95 1.84 14.94
CA ALA A 30 7.59 2.20 16.20
C ALA A 30 6.58 2.72 17.23
N SER A 31 5.59 3.51 16.80
CA SER A 31 4.53 4.01 17.69
C SER A 31 3.58 2.91 18.18
N ILE A 32 3.46 1.80 17.46
CA ILE A 32 2.61 0.66 17.84
C ILE A 32 3.34 -0.24 18.84
N LEU A 33 4.64 -0.48 18.64
CA LEU A 33 5.41 -1.40 19.49
C LEU A 33 5.85 -0.80 20.82
N ASN A 34 6.01 0.52 20.92
CA ASN A 34 6.45 1.22 22.15
C ASN A 34 5.28 1.80 22.97
N LYS A 35 4.10 1.17 22.89
CA LYS A 35 2.89 1.57 23.61
C LYS A 35 2.59 0.60 24.73
#